data_AF-A0A8T3MME9-F1
#
_entry.id   AF-A0A8T3MME9-F1
#
_cell.length_a   1.000
_cell.length_b   1.000
_cell.length_c   1.000
_cell.angle_alpha   90.00
_cell.angle_beta   90.00
_cell.angle_gamma   90.00
#
_symmetry.space_group_name_H-M   'P 1'
#
loop_
_entity.id
_entity.type
_entity.pdbx_description
1 polymer ?
#
loop_
_entity_poly.entity_id
_entity_poly.type
_entity_poly.pdbx_seq_one_letter_code
_entity_poly.pdbx_strand_id
1 'polypeptide(L)'
;LAASAVRNLAGGGKVFAGQRDDPFFVDLGATFDLLTIRPGAPGNKGGGIDSLAGYNVQSIVLQVPIASVTNNGIAPAFVNSEFGVIAGRALSMRQSTRVYNTNGTQSASGPWVQVSRLGMPLVNEVVIPLALKDAFNALHPRDDGAALPVVLDPEAARLLKALYGLDVPPAPRNDLVAIFLTGIAGLNKPPFVLPSEKLRLNLFTPATAIGAGNRMGLLGGESGGYPNGRRLIDDVVDITLQAAAGGTPFTPAQNKAPNNQLGDGVNANEKPFTAAFPYVASPHQGFDHTHHRTEPATP
;
A
#
# COMPACT_ATOMS: atom_id res chain seq x y z
N LEU A 1 -7.90 -25.63 -8.65
CA LEU A 1 -8.85 -25.05 -7.67
C LEU A 1 -9.16 -23.58 -7.94
N ALA A 2 -8.16 -22.71 -8.15
CA ALA A 2 -8.41 -21.30 -8.49
C ALA A 2 -9.39 -21.08 -9.66
N ALA A 3 -9.21 -21.82 -10.76
CA ALA A 3 -9.96 -21.64 -12.00
C ALA A 3 -11.48 -21.84 -11.85
N SER A 4 -11.95 -22.72 -10.94
CA SER A 4 -13.39 -22.96 -10.75
C SER A 4 -14.11 -21.79 -10.09
N ALA A 5 -13.37 -20.89 -9.44
CA ALA A 5 -13.86 -19.67 -8.81
C ALA A 5 -13.61 -18.41 -9.66
N VAL A 6 -13.11 -18.57 -10.89
CA VAL A 6 -12.99 -17.48 -11.86
C VAL A 6 -14.28 -17.37 -12.67
N ARG A 7 -14.74 -16.14 -12.93
CA ARG A 7 -15.83 -15.85 -13.85
C ARG A 7 -15.39 -14.77 -14.83
N ASN A 8 -15.74 -14.95 -16.10
CA ASN A 8 -15.61 -13.88 -17.08
C ASN A 8 -16.75 -12.88 -16.89
N LEU A 9 -16.44 -11.59 -17.04
CA LEU A 9 -17.41 -10.51 -16.94
C LEU A 9 -17.80 -10.04 -18.35
N ALA A 10 -19.04 -9.57 -18.48
CA ALA A 10 -19.46 -8.84 -19.68
C ALA A 10 -18.50 -7.65 -19.92
N GLY A 11 -18.13 -7.41 -21.18
CA GLY A 11 -17.18 -6.35 -21.54
C GLY A 11 -15.69 -6.74 -21.48
N GLY A 12 -15.34 -8.00 -21.19
CA GLY A 12 -13.97 -8.52 -21.37
C GLY A 12 -13.08 -8.57 -20.13
N GLY A 13 -13.67 -8.46 -18.93
CA GLY A 13 -12.96 -8.59 -17.64
C GLY A 13 -13.05 -9.98 -17.02
N LYS A 14 -12.39 -10.17 -15.87
CA LYS A 14 -12.49 -11.39 -15.05
C LYS A 14 -12.62 -11.03 -13.57
N VAL A 15 -13.35 -11.86 -12.83
CA VAL A 15 -13.40 -11.82 -11.37
C VAL A 15 -13.01 -13.18 -10.81
N PHE A 16 -12.30 -13.15 -9.69
CA PHE A 16 -12.09 -14.29 -8.81
C PHE A 16 -12.61 -13.93 -7.42
N ALA A 17 -13.27 -14.86 -6.75
CA ALA A 17 -13.64 -14.76 -5.35
C ALA A 17 -13.33 -16.05 -4.61
N GLY A 18 -12.54 -15.99 -3.54
CA GLY A 18 -12.24 -17.13 -2.69
C GLY A 18 -10.95 -16.98 -1.90
N GLN A 19 -10.59 -18.03 -1.16
CA GLN A 19 -9.42 -18.02 -0.28
C GLN A 19 -8.10 -17.96 -1.04
N ARG A 20 -7.20 -17.11 -0.58
CA ARG A 20 -5.83 -16.98 -1.02
C ARG A 20 -4.91 -16.76 0.17
N ASP A 21 -3.65 -17.00 -0.06
CA ASP A 21 -2.57 -16.50 0.79
C ASP A 21 -2.68 -14.98 0.96
N ASP A 22 -2.41 -14.44 2.15
CA ASP A 22 -2.36 -12.99 2.35
C ASP A 22 -1.18 -12.42 1.55
N PRO A 23 -1.39 -11.58 0.52
CA PRO A 23 -0.30 -11.09 -0.32
C PRO A 23 0.50 -9.97 0.33
N PHE A 24 0.12 -9.51 1.52
CA PHE A 24 0.85 -8.48 2.24
C PHE A 24 1.90 -9.15 3.13
N PHE A 25 3.13 -8.67 3.05
CA PHE A 25 4.25 -9.16 3.84
C PHE A 25 4.83 -7.96 4.59
N VAL A 26 4.99 -8.12 5.89
CA VAL A 26 5.40 -7.04 6.80
C VAL A 26 5.79 -7.59 8.14
N ASP A 27 6.77 -6.94 8.75
CA ASP A 27 7.04 -7.06 10.17
C ASP A 27 6.14 -6.10 10.96
N LEU A 28 4.97 -6.59 11.40
CA LEU A 28 4.00 -5.76 12.14
C LEU A 28 4.56 -5.29 13.48
N GLY A 29 5.32 -6.14 14.17
CA GLY A 29 5.96 -5.78 15.43
C GLY A 29 6.96 -4.65 15.22
N ALA A 30 7.87 -4.82 14.26
CA ALA A 30 8.88 -3.81 13.95
C ALA A 30 8.25 -2.50 13.45
N THR A 31 7.20 -2.56 12.64
CA THR A 31 6.59 -1.37 12.04
C THR A 31 5.68 -0.62 13.02
N PHE A 32 4.84 -1.33 13.77
CA PHE A 32 3.77 -0.73 14.57
C PHE A 32 4.09 -0.62 16.07
N ASP A 33 5.04 -1.40 16.59
CA ASP A 33 5.51 -1.26 17.98
C ASP A 33 6.75 -0.36 18.04
N LEU A 34 6.51 0.95 17.97
CA LEU A 34 7.51 2.02 18.13
C LEU A 34 8.68 1.95 17.12
N LEU A 35 8.43 1.55 15.87
CA LEU A 35 9.46 1.43 14.82
C LEU A 35 10.66 0.57 15.25
N THR A 36 10.44 -0.59 15.87
CA THR A 36 11.49 -1.54 16.30
C THR A 36 12.07 -2.38 15.14
N ILE A 37 12.69 -1.70 14.17
CA ILE A 37 13.33 -2.31 12.98
C ILE A 37 14.27 -3.46 13.40
N ARG A 38 14.12 -4.63 12.77
CA ARG A 38 14.93 -5.83 13.07
C ARG A 38 15.97 -6.14 12.00
N PRO A 39 17.19 -6.58 12.39
CA PRO A 39 17.75 -6.64 13.75
C PRO A 39 18.18 -5.26 14.31
N GLY A 40 17.88 -4.19 13.58
CA GLY A 40 18.21 -2.80 13.85
C GLY A 40 18.23 -2.05 12.52
N ALA A 41 18.19 -0.71 12.51
CA ALA A 41 18.38 0.05 11.28
C ALA A 41 19.76 -0.31 10.64
N PRO A 42 19.84 -0.57 9.32
CA PRO A 42 18.81 -0.28 8.33
C PRO A 42 17.75 -1.38 8.09
N GLY A 43 17.86 -2.58 8.66
CA GLY A 43 16.81 -3.61 8.59
C GLY A 43 16.58 -4.28 7.23
N ASN A 44 17.24 -3.87 6.15
CA ASN A 44 17.08 -4.46 4.81
C ASN A 44 17.81 -5.80 4.56
N LYS A 45 18.40 -6.41 5.59
CA LYS A 45 19.22 -7.63 5.47
C LYS A 45 18.50 -8.91 5.89
N GLY A 46 17.17 -8.91 5.89
CA GLY A 46 16.39 -10.02 6.43
C GLY A 46 16.44 -10.05 7.96
N GLY A 47 15.95 -11.14 8.56
CA GLY A 47 15.81 -11.27 10.01
C GLY A 47 14.57 -10.58 10.60
N GLY A 48 13.73 -9.98 9.76
CA GLY A 48 12.37 -9.59 10.13
C GLY A 48 11.49 -10.81 10.39
N ILE A 49 10.34 -10.59 11.03
CA ILE A 49 9.29 -11.61 11.15
C ILE A 49 8.12 -11.20 10.27
N ASP A 50 7.92 -11.94 9.19
CA ASP A 50 6.71 -11.84 8.40
C ASP A 50 5.52 -12.27 9.26
N SER A 51 4.80 -11.25 9.75
CA SER A 51 3.70 -11.43 10.70
C SER A 51 2.43 -11.94 10.04
N LEU A 52 2.36 -11.88 8.70
CA LEU A 52 1.23 -12.32 7.90
C LEU A 52 1.50 -13.66 7.19
N ALA A 53 2.74 -14.16 7.28
CA ALA A 53 3.06 -15.49 6.79
C ALA A 53 2.13 -16.56 7.36
N GLY A 54 1.69 -17.47 6.49
CA GLY A 54 0.83 -18.61 6.81
C GLY A 54 -0.66 -18.27 6.91
N TYR A 55 -1.06 -16.99 6.84
CA TYR A 55 -2.47 -16.62 6.91
C TYR A 55 -3.14 -16.71 5.54
N ASN A 56 -4.40 -17.15 5.56
CA ASN A 56 -5.27 -17.12 4.39
C ASN A 56 -6.32 -16.03 4.56
N VAL A 57 -6.56 -15.26 3.50
CA VAL A 57 -7.61 -14.23 3.41
C VAL A 57 -8.65 -14.60 2.36
N GLN A 58 -9.87 -14.07 2.52
CA GLN A 58 -10.86 -14.10 1.45
C GLN A 58 -10.56 -12.96 0.48
N SER A 59 -10.27 -13.29 -0.77
CA SER A 59 -9.92 -12.30 -1.79
C SER A 59 -11.01 -12.16 -2.83
N ILE A 60 -11.24 -10.92 -3.25
CA ILE A 60 -11.89 -10.59 -4.52
C ILE A 60 -10.82 -9.96 -5.41
N VAL A 61 -10.57 -10.58 -6.56
CA VAL A 61 -9.58 -10.07 -7.54
C VAL A 61 -10.30 -9.75 -8.84
N LEU A 62 -10.02 -8.57 -9.38
CA LEU A 62 -10.63 -8.05 -10.61
C LEU A 62 -9.56 -7.81 -11.67
N GLN A 63 -9.78 -8.36 -12.87
CA GLN A 63 -9.10 -7.93 -14.08
C GLN A 63 -10.09 -7.09 -14.89
N VAL A 64 -9.79 -5.79 -15.01
CA VAL A 64 -10.68 -4.82 -15.63
C VAL A 64 -10.04 -4.32 -16.94
N PRO A 65 -10.76 -4.29 -18.06
CA PRO A 65 -10.28 -3.66 -19.29
C PRO A 65 -9.95 -2.18 -19.05
N ILE A 66 -8.84 -1.70 -19.60
CA ILE A 66 -8.42 -0.29 -19.44
C ILE A 66 -9.51 0.67 -19.92
N ALA A 67 -10.15 0.35 -21.05
CA ALA A 67 -11.28 1.12 -21.59
C ALA A 67 -12.46 1.26 -20.61
N SER A 68 -12.63 0.36 -19.65
CA SER A 68 -13.72 0.44 -18.66
C SER A 68 -13.42 1.42 -17.52
N VAL A 69 -12.18 1.89 -17.39
CA VAL A 69 -11.74 2.81 -16.32
C VAL A 69 -11.24 4.15 -16.84
N THR A 70 -11.18 4.34 -18.16
CA THR A 70 -10.88 5.63 -18.78
C THR A 70 -12.17 6.39 -19.10
N ASN A 71 -12.18 7.70 -18.83
CA ASN A 71 -13.38 8.54 -19.01
C ASN A 71 -13.89 8.58 -20.47
N ASN A 72 -13.03 8.35 -21.45
CA ASN A 72 -13.37 8.36 -22.87
C ASN A 72 -13.57 6.95 -23.46
N GLY A 73 -13.46 5.88 -22.65
CA GLY A 73 -13.63 4.51 -23.13
C GLY A 73 -12.48 4.00 -24.03
N ILE A 74 -11.37 4.73 -24.11
CA ILE A 74 -10.25 4.40 -25.01
C ILE A 74 -9.05 4.00 -24.16
N ALA A 75 -8.45 2.86 -24.52
CA ALA A 75 -7.16 2.47 -23.95
C ALA A 75 -6.10 3.50 -24.41
N PRO A 76 -5.32 4.09 -23.49
CA PRO A 76 -4.43 5.16 -23.87
C PRO A 76 -3.32 4.67 -24.84
N ALA A 77 -3.15 5.37 -25.97
CA ALA A 77 -2.29 4.93 -27.07
C ALA A 77 -0.87 5.55 -27.09
N PHE A 78 -0.60 6.60 -26.29
CA PHE A 78 0.66 7.36 -26.33
C PHE A 78 1.21 7.75 -24.96
N VAL A 79 2.49 7.52 -24.72
CA VAL A 79 3.23 7.86 -23.50
C VAL A 79 3.29 9.39 -23.29
N ASN A 80 2.58 9.92 -22.28
CA ASN A 80 2.89 11.12 -21.47
C ASN A 80 1.65 11.87 -20.91
N SER A 81 0.44 11.38 -21.06
CA SER A 81 -0.72 12.18 -20.63
C SER A 81 -1.00 12.00 -19.13
N GLU A 82 -0.85 13.08 -18.38
CA GLU A 82 -1.37 13.21 -17.00
C GLU A 82 -2.89 12.93 -16.91
N PHE A 83 -3.60 12.88 -18.05
CA PHE A 83 -5.01 12.52 -18.16
C PHE A 83 -5.28 11.01 -18.15
N GLY A 84 -4.24 10.16 -18.12
CA GLY A 84 -4.36 8.70 -18.02
C GLY A 84 -4.27 8.14 -16.60
N VAL A 85 -4.31 9.01 -15.58
CA VAL A 85 -4.20 8.59 -14.18
C VAL A 85 -5.57 8.23 -13.63
N ILE A 86 -5.72 6.99 -13.16
CA ILE A 86 -6.85 6.58 -12.32
C ILE A 86 -6.44 6.60 -10.85
N ALA A 87 -7.42 6.81 -9.97
CA ALA A 87 -7.19 6.83 -8.53
C ALA A 87 -8.23 5.99 -7.80
N GLY A 88 -7.78 5.12 -6.89
CA GLY A 88 -8.63 4.20 -6.14
C GLY A 88 -8.43 4.32 -4.62
N ARG A 89 -9.47 3.92 -3.88
CA ARG A 89 -9.43 3.67 -2.43
C ARG A 89 -10.45 2.58 -2.08
N ALA A 90 -10.17 1.83 -1.03
CA ALA A 90 -11.13 0.95 -0.36
C ALA A 90 -11.81 1.72 0.78
N LEU A 91 -13.08 1.39 1.06
CA LEU A 91 -13.87 1.98 2.13
C LEU A 91 -14.49 0.86 2.98
N SER A 92 -14.46 1.03 4.30
CA SER A 92 -15.28 0.24 5.23
C SER A 92 -16.44 1.09 5.71
N MET A 93 -17.65 0.56 5.56
CA MET A 93 -18.90 1.23 5.90
C MET A 93 -19.65 0.43 6.97
N ARG A 94 -20.32 1.13 7.90
CA ARG A 94 -21.27 0.54 8.87
C ARG A 94 -22.57 1.35 8.86
N GLN A 95 -23.70 0.75 9.21
CA GLN A 95 -24.92 1.54 9.42
C GLN A 95 -24.77 2.38 10.70
N SER A 96 -25.30 3.61 10.67
CA SER A 96 -25.11 4.62 11.72
C SER A 96 -25.63 4.22 13.10
N THR A 97 -26.55 3.26 13.18
CA THR A 97 -27.16 2.83 14.43
C THR A 97 -27.00 1.32 14.61
N ARG A 98 -26.50 0.92 15.79
CA ARG A 98 -26.46 -0.49 16.24
C ARG A 98 -27.24 -0.61 17.54
N VAL A 99 -28.21 -1.50 17.58
CA VAL A 99 -29.03 -1.80 18.76
C VAL A 99 -28.64 -3.18 19.26
N TYR A 100 -28.33 -3.29 20.55
CA TYR A 100 -28.16 -4.56 21.25
C TYR A 100 -29.52 -4.99 21.80
N ASN A 101 -30.02 -6.12 21.31
CA ASN A 101 -31.33 -6.62 21.69
C ASN A 101 -31.25 -7.41 23.01
N THR A 102 -32.37 -7.51 23.73
CA THR A 102 -32.45 -8.22 25.01
C THR A 102 -32.17 -9.74 24.89
N ASN A 103 -32.29 -10.30 23.68
CA ASN A 103 -31.96 -11.70 23.38
C ASN A 103 -30.48 -11.92 23.01
N GLY A 104 -29.61 -10.92 23.20
CA GLY A 104 -28.18 -10.99 22.88
C GLY A 104 -27.83 -10.81 21.40
N THR A 105 -28.82 -10.65 20.52
CA THR A 105 -28.59 -10.33 19.10
C THR A 105 -28.34 -8.85 18.89
N GLN A 106 -27.90 -8.48 17.69
CA GLN A 106 -27.69 -7.09 17.30
C GLN A 106 -28.42 -6.79 16.00
N SER A 107 -29.04 -5.63 15.93
CA SER A 107 -29.62 -5.09 14.69
C SER A 107 -28.94 -3.78 14.33
N ALA A 108 -28.78 -3.55 13.03
CA ALA A 108 -28.20 -2.33 12.50
C ALA A 108 -29.20 -1.63 11.57
N SER A 109 -29.23 -0.30 11.61
CA SER A 109 -30.19 0.52 10.85
C SER A 109 -29.65 1.91 10.57
N GLY A 110 -30.32 2.63 9.67
CA GLY A 110 -29.93 3.99 9.26
C GLY A 110 -28.96 4.01 8.07
N PRO A 111 -28.47 5.21 7.69
CA PRO A 111 -27.54 5.37 6.59
C PRO A 111 -26.19 4.70 6.85
N TRP A 112 -25.51 4.32 5.77
CA TRP A 112 -24.12 3.85 5.83
C TRP A 112 -23.17 5.01 6.09
N VAL A 113 -22.25 4.83 7.04
CA VAL A 113 -21.20 5.77 7.42
C VAL A 113 -19.83 5.13 7.25
N GLN A 114 -18.88 5.92 6.75
CA GLN A 114 -17.50 5.49 6.58
C GLN A 114 -16.84 5.40 7.96
N VAL A 115 -16.24 4.25 8.27
CA VAL A 115 -15.52 4.02 9.52
C VAL A 115 -14.03 3.76 9.30
N SER A 116 -13.64 3.45 8.05
CA SER A 116 -12.25 3.32 7.64
C SER A 116 -12.13 3.47 6.13
N ARG A 117 -10.93 3.82 5.68
CA ARG A 117 -10.56 3.93 4.27
C ARG A 117 -9.09 3.62 4.10
N LEU A 118 -8.69 3.22 2.89
CA LEU A 118 -7.28 3.04 2.53
C LEU A 118 -7.11 3.19 1.02
N GLY A 119 -6.16 4.01 0.58
CA GLY A 119 -5.67 4.08 -0.79
C GLY A 119 -4.20 3.71 -0.85
N MET A 120 -3.33 4.67 -0.51
CA MET A 120 -1.90 4.51 -0.29
C MET A 120 -1.67 3.71 1.01
N PRO A 121 -1.00 2.53 0.91
CA PRO A 121 -0.60 1.77 2.09
C PRO A 121 0.20 2.61 3.09
N LEU A 122 0.01 2.33 4.38
CA LEU A 122 0.72 2.91 5.53
C LEU A 122 0.38 4.38 5.83
N VAL A 123 -0.48 5.04 5.05
CA VAL A 123 -0.85 6.43 5.34
C VAL A 123 -1.73 6.49 6.59
N ASN A 124 -2.88 5.81 6.64
CA ASN A 124 -3.72 5.85 7.84
C ASN A 124 -3.18 4.96 8.97
N GLU A 125 -2.21 4.08 8.70
CA GLU A 125 -1.62 3.20 9.71
C GLU A 125 -0.35 3.78 10.35
N VAL A 126 0.50 4.51 9.62
CA VAL A 126 1.81 5.00 10.10
C VAL A 126 1.96 6.52 9.95
N VAL A 127 1.56 7.11 8.83
CA VAL A 127 1.76 8.56 8.58
C VAL A 127 0.82 9.40 9.44
N ILE A 128 -0.45 8.99 9.55
CA ILE A 128 -1.43 9.66 10.38
C ILE A 128 -1.21 9.25 11.86
N PRO A 129 -0.96 10.21 12.77
CA PRO A 129 -0.77 9.93 14.18
C PRO A 129 -1.98 9.22 14.78
N LEU A 130 -1.72 8.33 15.76
CA LEU A 130 -2.76 7.51 16.40
C LEU A 130 -3.98 8.31 16.87
N ALA A 131 -3.75 9.47 17.49
CA ALA A 131 -4.80 10.34 18.01
C ALA A 131 -5.75 10.91 16.93
N LEU A 132 -5.34 10.90 15.66
CA LEU A 132 -6.09 11.46 14.53
C LEU A 132 -6.62 10.39 13.58
N LYS A 133 -6.34 9.10 13.81
CA LYS A 133 -6.70 8.03 12.88
C LYS A 133 -8.20 7.92 12.65
N ASP A 134 -9.01 7.97 13.70
CA ASP A 134 -10.47 7.89 13.57
C ASP A 134 -11.03 9.08 12.79
N ALA A 135 -10.55 10.29 13.08
CA ALA A 135 -10.93 11.50 12.35
C ALA A 135 -10.56 11.37 10.87
N PHE A 136 -9.31 11.00 10.57
CA PHE A 136 -8.84 10.79 9.19
C PHE A 136 -9.62 9.70 8.45
N ASN A 137 -9.89 8.59 9.12
CA ASN A 137 -10.65 7.46 8.59
C ASN A 137 -12.11 7.81 8.28
N ALA A 138 -12.68 8.81 8.95
CA ALA A 138 -14.01 9.33 8.68
C ALA A 138 -14.05 10.40 7.56
N LEU A 139 -12.91 11.00 7.21
CA LEU A 139 -12.86 12.03 6.15
C LEU A 139 -13.16 11.46 4.76
N HIS A 140 -13.83 12.27 3.95
CA HIS A 140 -13.86 12.05 2.51
C HIS A 140 -12.56 12.59 1.90
N PRO A 141 -11.92 11.93 0.93
CA PRO A 141 -10.61 12.36 0.40
C PRO A 141 -10.53 13.76 -0.20
N ARG A 142 -11.67 14.39 -0.50
CA ARG A 142 -11.68 15.80 -0.93
C ARG A 142 -11.30 16.76 0.22
N ASP A 143 -11.44 16.28 1.46
CA ASP A 143 -11.23 16.98 2.71
C ASP A 143 -9.86 16.61 3.35
N ASP A 144 -9.05 15.79 2.68
CA ASP A 144 -7.72 15.32 3.14
C ASP A 144 -6.69 16.45 3.28
N GLY A 145 -6.99 17.65 2.79
CA GLY A 145 -6.22 18.85 3.10
C GLY A 145 -6.06 19.07 4.62
N ALA A 146 -7.00 18.59 5.43
CA ALA A 146 -6.90 18.62 6.90
C ALA A 146 -5.71 17.81 7.45
N ALA A 147 -5.20 16.80 6.72
CA ALA A 147 -4.08 15.98 7.12
C ALA A 147 -2.71 16.54 6.67
N LEU A 148 -2.68 17.63 5.90
CA LEU A 148 -1.43 18.22 5.41
C LEU A 148 -0.40 18.51 6.52
N PRO A 149 -0.77 19.08 7.68
CA PRO A 149 0.22 19.37 8.73
C PRO A 149 1.00 18.13 9.18
N VAL A 150 0.32 17.00 9.36
CA VAL A 150 0.96 15.74 9.83
C VAL A 150 1.69 14.99 8.71
N VAL A 151 1.37 15.24 7.44
CA VAL A 151 2.11 14.68 6.30
C VAL A 151 3.36 15.52 6.00
N LEU A 152 3.30 16.82 6.23
CA LEU A 152 4.41 17.76 6.07
C LEU A 152 5.45 17.66 7.19
N ASP A 153 5.03 17.24 8.39
CA ASP A 153 5.91 16.99 9.55
C ASP A 153 5.50 15.68 10.26
N PRO A 154 5.79 14.51 9.65
CA PRO A 154 5.30 13.24 10.17
C PRO A 154 6.07 12.77 11.40
N GLU A 155 5.32 12.33 12.40
CA GLU A 155 5.86 11.79 13.65
C GLU A 155 6.84 10.64 13.40
N ALA A 156 6.56 9.76 12.44
CA ALA A 156 7.43 8.65 12.07
C ALA A 156 8.84 9.11 11.64
N ALA A 157 8.98 10.19 10.87
CA ALA A 157 10.29 10.71 10.48
C ALA A 157 11.07 11.25 11.68
N ARG A 158 10.37 11.92 12.61
CA ARG A 158 10.93 12.40 13.87
C ARG A 158 11.40 11.24 14.76
N LEU A 159 10.64 10.15 14.84
CA LEU A 159 10.99 8.95 15.57
C LEU A 159 12.20 8.23 14.95
N LEU A 160 12.27 8.13 13.62
CA LEU A 160 13.45 7.59 12.92
C LEU A 160 14.72 8.35 13.30
N LYS A 161 14.67 9.68 13.35
CA LYS A 161 15.78 10.50 13.84
C LYS A 161 16.10 10.24 15.32
N ALA A 162 15.07 10.20 16.18
CA ALA A 162 15.25 10.08 17.63
C ALA A 162 15.75 8.69 18.07
N LEU A 163 15.26 7.62 17.46
CA LEU A 163 15.56 6.24 17.84
C LEU A 163 16.83 5.70 17.17
N TYR A 164 17.11 6.13 15.93
CA TYR A 164 18.20 5.58 15.11
C TYR A 164 19.27 6.61 14.71
N GLY A 165 19.13 7.87 15.12
CA GLY A 165 20.11 8.91 14.80
C GLY A 165 20.16 9.29 13.31
N LEU A 166 19.08 9.03 12.55
CA LEU A 166 19.06 9.28 11.11
C LEU A 166 19.04 10.78 10.79
N ASP A 167 19.79 11.16 9.75
CA ASP A 167 19.67 12.48 9.12
C ASP A 167 18.42 12.50 8.24
N VAL A 168 17.28 12.91 8.79
CA VAL A 168 16.03 13.02 8.03
C VAL A 168 15.83 14.45 7.49
N PRO A 169 15.24 14.63 6.29
CA PRO A 169 14.95 15.96 5.76
C PRO A 169 14.05 16.75 6.73
N PRO A 170 14.32 18.06 6.92
CA PRO A 170 13.47 18.89 7.77
C PRO A 170 12.09 19.08 7.14
N ALA A 171 11.07 19.33 7.97
CA ALA A 171 9.79 19.83 7.49
C ALA A 171 9.98 21.23 6.84
N PRO A 172 9.18 21.61 5.83
CA PRO A 172 8.04 20.87 5.27
C PRO A 172 8.44 19.75 4.29
N ARG A 173 7.91 18.53 4.50
CA ARG A 173 8.10 17.33 3.67
C ARG A 173 7.19 17.29 2.43
N ASN A 174 7.41 18.23 1.51
CA ASN A 174 6.65 18.30 0.25
C ASN A 174 6.83 17.06 -0.63
N ASP A 175 7.95 16.34 -0.49
CA ASP A 175 8.19 15.05 -1.12
C ASP A 175 7.17 13.98 -0.66
N LEU A 176 6.84 13.94 0.63
CA LEU A 176 5.81 13.03 1.16
C LEU A 176 4.40 13.42 0.72
N VAL A 177 4.11 14.72 0.59
CA VAL A 177 2.84 15.18 -0.02
C VAL A 177 2.74 14.76 -1.49
N ALA A 178 3.84 14.81 -2.24
CA ALA A 178 3.90 14.30 -3.61
C ALA A 178 3.65 12.80 -3.64
N ILE A 179 4.37 12.03 -2.83
CA ILE A 179 4.26 10.56 -2.78
C ILE A 179 2.84 10.13 -2.36
N PHE A 180 2.32 10.64 -1.24
CA PHE A 180 1.09 10.09 -0.62
C PHE A 180 -0.21 10.77 -1.02
N LEU A 181 -0.21 12.06 -1.36
CA LEU A 181 -1.46 12.83 -1.49
C LEU A 181 -1.73 13.40 -2.89
N THR A 182 -0.71 13.73 -3.67
CA THR A 182 -0.91 14.43 -4.95
C THR A 182 -0.45 13.63 -6.16
N GLY A 183 0.46 12.68 -5.98
CA GLY A 183 1.18 12.02 -7.06
C GLY A 183 2.46 12.76 -7.43
N ILE A 184 3.40 12.01 -7.99
CA ILE A 184 4.72 12.49 -8.42
C ILE A 184 4.60 13.06 -9.84
N ALA A 185 5.13 14.27 -10.04
CA ALA A 185 5.14 14.92 -11.34
C ALA A 185 5.86 14.08 -12.39
N GLY A 186 5.27 13.95 -13.59
CA GLY A 186 5.81 13.09 -14.66
C GLY A 186 5.58 11.59 -14.46
N LEU A 187 4.99 11.16 -13.32
CA LEU A 187 4.70 9.76 -13.04
C LEU A 187 3.20 9.51 -12.90
N ASN A 188 2.58 9.96 -11.81
CA ASN A 188 1.17 9.64 -11.49
C ASN A 188 0.41 10.83 -10.88
N LYS A 189 0.91 12.06 -11.06
CA LYS A 189 0.21 13.29 -10.69
C LYS A 189 -0.81 13.67 -11.79
N PRO A 190 -2.13 13.67 -11.50
CA PRO A 190 -3.13 14.15 -12.44
C PRO A 190 -3.18 15.69 -12.46
N PRO A 191 -3.75 16.29 -13.53
CA PRO A 191 -3.95 17.73 -13.59
C PRO A 191 -4.94 18.20 -12.53
N PHE A 192 -4.75 19.43 -12.01
CA PHE A 192 -5.60 20.06 -10.99
C PHE A 192 -5.80 19.24 -9.70
N VAL A 193 -4.85 18.37 -9.38
CA VAL A 193 -4.95 17.50 -8.21
C VAL A 193 -5.03 18.29 -6.91
N LEU A 194 -6.02 17.96 -6.08
CA LEU A 194 -6.05 18.34 -4.68
C LEU A 194 -5.42 17.23 -3.83
N PRO A 195 -4.68 17.57 -2.75
CA PRO A 195 -4.16 16.59 -1.80
C PRO A 195 -5.27 15.65 -1.34
N SER A 196 -5.10 14.37 -1.66
CA SER A 196 -6.05 13.31 -1.34
C SER A 196 -5.34 11.96 -1.32
N GLU A 197 -5.49 11.24 -0.22
CA GLU A 197 -4.93 9.92 0.00
C GLU A 197 -5.72 8.92 -0.85
N LYS A 198 -5.11 8.53 -1.97
CA LYS A 198 -5.63 7.61 -2.99
C LYS A 198 -4.45 6.96 -3.69
N LEU A 199 -4.55 5.67 -3.98
CA LEU A 199 -3.57 5.00 -4.83
C LEU A 199 -3.78 5.42 -6.28
N ARG A 200 -2.76 5.99 -6.90
CA ARG A 200 -2.82 6.54 -8.26
C ARG A 200 -2.01 5.69 -9.22
N LEU A 201 -2.64 5.23 -10.31
CA LEU A 201 -2.00 4.47 -11.37
C LEU A 201 -2.09 5.24 -12.69
N ASN A 202 -0.94 5.51 -13.28
CA ASN A 202 -0.83 6.01 -14.63
C ASN A 202 -0.94 4.85 -15.63
N LEU A 203 -2.04 4.85 -16.40
CA LEU A 203 -2.34 3.81 -17.38
C LEU A 203 -1.44 3.86 -18.64
N PHE A 204 -0.60 4.89 -18.79
CA PHE A 204 0.42 4.95 -19.83
C PHE A 204 1.71 4.22 -19.45
N THR A 205 1.89 3.87 -18.18
CA THR A 205 3.05 3.13 -17.74
C THR A 205 2.90 1.66 -18.13
N PRO A 206 3.85 1.07 -18.87
CA PRO A 206 3.80 -0.33 -19.21
C PRO A 206 3.72 -1.21 -17.96
N ALA A 207 2.81 -2.18 -17.96
CA ALA A 207 2.71 -3.14 -16.88
C ALA A 207 3.96 -4.03 -16.84
N THR A 208 4.60 -4.15 -15.68
CA THR A 208 5.59 -5.20 -15.44
C THR A 208 4.90 -6.56 -15.43
N ALA A 209 5.54 -7.57 -16.01
CA ALA A 209 5.04 -8.93 -15.92
C ALA A 209 4.91 -9.38 -14.45
N ILE A 210 3.86 -10.14 -14.13
CA ILE A 210 3.63 -10.63 -12.76
C ILE A 210 4.79 -11.54 -12.33
N GLY A 211 5.32 -11.30 -11.14
CA GLY A 211 6.46 -12.04 -10.59
C GLY A 211 7.82 -11.60 -11.15
N ALA A 212 7.86 -10.61 -12.05
CA ALA A 212 9.08 -9.97 -12.52
C ALA A 212 9.20 -8.56 -11.93
N GLY A 213 10.42 -8.03 -11.96
CA GLY A 213 10.75 -6.68 -11.54
C GLY A 213 11.43 -6.61 -10.17
N ASN A 214 11.69 -5.38 -9.73
CA ASN A 214 12.34 -5.06 -8.47
C ASN A 214 11.30 -4.71 -7.40
N ARG A 215 11.37 -5.36 -6.24
CA ARG A 215 10.47 -5.12 -5.09
C ARG A 215 10.42 -3.64 -4.66
N MET A 216 11.49 -2.89 -4.92
CA MET A 216 11.59 -1.46 -4.57
C MET A 216 10.84 -0.53 -5.53
N GLY A 217 10.13 -1.06 -6.53
CA GLY A 217 9.27 -0.27 -7.42
C GLY A 217 10.00 0.91 -8.06
N LEU A 218 9.48 2.13 -7.87
CA LEU A 218 10.10 3.34 -8.40
C LEU A 218 11.53 3.54 -7.89
N LEU A 219 11.81 3.22 -6.63
CA LEU A 219 13.17 3.32 -6.06
C LEU A 219 14.13 2.28 -6.66
N GLY A 220 13.59 1.17 -7.16
CA GLY A 220 14.32 0.17 -7.95
C GLY A 220 14.49 0.53 -9.43
N GLY A 221 14.06 1.73 -9.86
CA GLY A 221 14.13 2.19 -11.25
C GLY A 221 12.93 1.80 -12.11
N GLU A 222 11.85 1.26 -11.52
CA GLU A 222 10.69 0.77 -12.25
C GLU A 222 9.48 1.67 -12.08
N SER A 223 9.16 2.47 -13.10
CA SER A 223 8.05 3.42 -13.05
C SER A 223 6.67 2.78 -12.91
N GLY A 224 6.52 1.49 -13.20
CA GLY A 224 5.28 0.73 -13.02
C GLY A 224 5.07 0.15 -11.62
N GLY A 225 6.03 0.35 -10.71
CA GLY A 225 5.91 -0.05 -9.30
C GLY A 225 5.44 1.08 -8.40
N TYR A 226 5.18 0.74 -7.14
CA TYR A 226 4.76 1.67 -6.10
C TYR A 226 5.66 2.92 -6.04
N PRO A 227 5.09 4.14 -5.96
CA PRO A 227 3.67 4.48 -5.71
C PRO A 227 2.78 4.64 -6.96
N ASN A 228 3.23 4.25 -8.16
CA ASN A 228 2.42 4.30 -9.39
C ASN A 228 1.52 3.06 -9.51
N GLY A 229 0.45 3.03 -8.72
CA GLY A 229 -0.23 1.80 -8.38
C GLY A 229 0.58 1.01 -7.36
N ARG A 230 0.24 -0.27 -7.20
CA ARG A 230 0.98 -1.22 -6.36
C ARG A 230 0.93 -2.59 -7.01
N ARG A 231 2.08 -3.16 -7.31
CA ARG A 231 2.22 -4.56 -7.71
C ARG A 231 2.28 -5.43 -6.46
N LEU A 232 1.91 -6.70 -6.59
CA LEU A 232 1.93 -7.63 -5.46
C LEU A 232 3.34 -7.80 -4.86
N ILE A 233 4.39 -7.65 -5.69
CA ILE A 233 5.79 -7.75 -5.26
C ILE A 233 6.35 -6.46 -4.65
N ASP A 234 5.62 -5.35 -4.73
CA ASP A 234 6.16 -4.07 -4.26
C ASP A 234 6.23 -4.09 -2.72
N ASP A 235 7.44 -3.87 -2.22
CA ASP A 235 7.74 -3.79 -0.80
C ASP A 235 7.40 -2.39 -0.27
N VAL A 236 6.11 -2.20 -0.03
CA VAL A 236 5.56 -0.91 0.37
C VAL A 236 6.06 -0.46 1.74
N VAL A 237 6.53 -1.38 2.58
CA VAL A 237 7.05 -1.07 3.92
C VAL A 237 8.43 -0.47 3.79
N ASP A 238 9.35 -1.15 3.08
CA ASP A 238 10.69 -0.62 2.81
C ASP A 238 10.62 0.71 2.05
N ILE A 239 9.82 0.79 0.98
CA ILE A 239 9.68 2.02 0.20
C ILE A 239 9.15 3.18 1.07
N THR A 240 8.18 2.92 1.94
CA THR A 240 7.61 3.94 2.85
C THR A 240 8.60 4.34 3.95
N LEU A 241 9.35 3.40 4.52
CA LEU A 241 10.40 3.69 5.49
C LEU A 241 11.50 4.58 4.88
N GLN A 242 11.97 4.24 3.68
CA GLN A 242 12.93 5.07 2.95
C GLN A 242 12.35 6.45 2.62
N ALA A 243 11.09 6.52 2.17
CA ALA A 243 10.40 7.81 1.97
C ALA A 243 10.37 8.64 3.26
N ALA A 244 9.92 8.07 4.38
CA ALA A 244 9.86 8.76 5.67
C ALA A 244 11.25 9.27 6.12
N ALA A 245 12.32 8.50 5.90
CA ALA A 245 13.68 8.91 6.20
C ALA A 245 14.30 9.87 5.17
N GLY A 246 13.68 10.10 4.02
CA GLY A 246 14.29 10.87 2.93
C GLY A 246 15.36 10.09 2.15
N GLY A 247 15.33 8.76 2.22
CA GLY A 247 16.11 7.84 1.40
C GLY A 247 15.60 7.73 -0.04
N THR A 248 15.22 8.84 -0.67
CA THR A 248 14.60 8.84 -2.01
C THR A 248 15.27 9.85 -2.95
N PRO A 249 15.16 9.68 -4.27
CA PRO A 249 15.65 10.68 -5.23
C PRO A 249 15.08 12.09 -5.05
N PHE A 250 13.95 12.26 -4.35
CA PHE A 250 13.33 13.56 -4.07
C PHE A 250 14.02 14.34 -2.95
N THR A 251 14.91 13.68 -2.20
CA THR A 251 15.66 14.23 -1.06
C THR A 251 17.15 13.86 -1.19
N PRO A 252 17.86 14.38 -2.24
CA PRO A 252 19.17 13.86 -2.64
C PRO A 252 20.26 13.90 -1.54
N ALA A 253 20.19 14.87 -0.63
CA ALA A 253 21.16 14.99 0.47
C ALA A 253 21.06 13.85 1.50
N GLN A 254 19.85 13.30 1.69
CA GLN A 254 19.53 12.21 2.60
C GLN A 254 19.42 10.86 1.88
N ASN A 255 19.42 10.83 0.54
CA ASN A 255 19.38 9.61 -0.26
C ASN A 255 20.70 8.83 -0.25
N LYS A 256 21.12 8.40 0.92
CA LYS A 256 22.36 7.67 1.22
C LYS A 256 22.12 6.73 2.39
N ALA A 257 23.05 5.81 2.62
CA ALA A 257 22.96 4.90 3.75
C ALA A 257 22.99 5.69 5.08
N PRO A 258 22.21 5.28 6.09
CA PRO A 258 21.30 4.13 6.08
C PRO A 258 19.90 4.43 5.52
N ASN A 259 19.54 5.69 5.25
CA ASN A 259 18.17 6.10 4.91
C ASN A 259 17.64 5.42 3.63
N ASN A 260 18.46 5.27 2.59
CA ASN A 260 18.09 4.58 1.34
C ASN A 260 18.27 3.05 1.39
N GLN A 261 18.55 2.54 2.58
CA GLN A 261 18.67 1.13 2.88
C GLN A 261 17.65 0.70 3.93
N LEU A 262 16.78 1.60 4.41
CA LEU A 262 15.79 1.21 5.41
C LEU A 262 14.86 0.12 4.89
N GLY A 263 14.55 -0.81 5.78
CA GLY A 263 13.56 -1.85 5.59
C GLY A 263 13.16 -2.53 6.88
N ASP A 264 12.14 -3.39 6.81
CA ASP A 264 11.60 -4.12 7.96
C ASP A 264 12.15 -5.56 8.10
N GLY A 265 12.96 -5.98 7.13
CA GLY A 265 13.56 -7.30 7.08
C GLY A 265 12.65 -8.36 6.44
N VAL A 266 11.52 -7.97 5.84
CA VAL A 266 10.58 -8.82 5.13
C VAL A 266 10.47 -8.41 3.67
N ASN A 267 11.26 -9.06 2.82
CA ASN A 267 11.47 -8.60 1.44
C ASN A 267 10.50 -9.19 0.40
N ALA A 268 9.70 -10.19 0.78
CA ALA A 268 8.79 -10.88 -0.14
C ALA A 268 7.73 -11.68 0.62
N ASN A 269 6.63 -11.92 -0.09
CA ASN A 269 5.62 -12.89 0.30
C ASN A 269 6.19 -14.30 0.41
N GLU A 270 5.70 -15.09 1.35
CA GLU A 270 6.20 -16.44 1.61
C GLU A 270 5.90 -17.44 0.51
N LYS A 271 4.84 -17.19 -0.26
CA LYS A 271 4.53 -17.93 -1.45
C LYS A 271 4.72 -17.10 -2.71
N PRO A 272 5.29 -17.68 -3.78
CA PRO A 272 5.40 -16.99 -5.04
C PRO A 272 4.01 -16.72 -5.63
N PHE A 273 3.82 -15.50 -6.12
CA PHE A 273 2.65 -15.12 -6.90
C PHE A 273 2.56 -15.91 -8.21
N THR A 274 1.35 -16.04 -8.75
CA THR A 274 1.09 -16.84 -9.96
C THR A 274 1.13 -15.98 -11.22
N ALA A 275 1.72 -16.47 -12.31
CA ALA A 275 1.72 -15.76 -13.59
C ALA A 275 0.32 -15.68 -14.26
N ALA A 276 -0.63 -16.52 -13.81
CA ALA A 276 -2.00 -16.53 -14.31
C ALA A 276 -2.98 -15.89 -13.30
N PHE A 277 -4.08 -15.35 -13.81
CA PHE A 277 -5.17 -14.80 -12.99
C PHE A 277 -5.68 -15.86 -11.99
N PRO A 278 -5.83 -15.55 -10.69
CA PRO A 278 -5.92 -14.21 -10.09
C PRO A 278 -4.61 -13.61 -9.57
N TYR A 279 -3.46 -14.13 -9.98
CA TYR A 279 -2.11 -13.64 -9.65
C TYR A 279 -1.67 -13.81 -8.19
N VAL A 280 -2.59 -13.79 -7.23
CA VAL A 280 -2.33 -14.05 -5.81
C VAL A 280 -2.03 -15.54 -5.58
N ALA A 281 -1.10 -15.83 -4.68
CA ALA A 281 -0.64 -17.18 -4.38
C ALA A 281 -1.75 -18.11 -3.84
N SER A 282 -1.59 -19.41 -4.06
CA SER A 282 -2.56 -20.40 -3.58
C SER A 282 -2.60 -20.44 -2.05
N PRO A 283 -3.78 -20.64 -1.44
CA PRO A 283 -3.91 -20.62 0.02
C PRO A 283 -3.03 -21.69 0.67
N HIS A 284 -2.62 -21.43 1.91
CA HIS A 284 -2.01 -22.43 2.79
C HIS A 284 -3.00 -23.55 3.09
N GLN A 285 -2.46 -24.77 3.21
CA GLN A 285 -3.26 -25.92 3.59
C GLN A 285 -3.58 -25.85 5.09
N GLY A 286 -4.76 -26.34 5.48
CA GLY A 286 -5.18 -26.30 6.88
C GLY A 286 -4.38 -27.23 7.81
N PHE A 287 -3.75 -28.29 7.27
CA PHE A 287 -3.05 -29.29 8.07
C PHE A 287 -1.60 -28.91 8.42
N ASP A 288 -0.89 -28.29 7.47
CA ASP A 288 0.55 -28.00 7.61
C ASP A 288 0.85 -26.59 7.08
N HIS A 289 0.95 -25.66 8.02
CA HIS A 289 1.28 -24.25 7.82
C HIS A 289 1.97 -23.70 9.08
N THR A 290 2.78 -22.66 8.90
CA THR A 290 3.47 -21.96 9.99
C THR A 290 3.15 -20.49 9.93
N HIS A 291 2.83 -19.89 11.08
CA HIS A 291 2.64 -18.45 11.21
C HIS A 291 3.92 -17.77 11.72
N HIS A 292 4.04 -16.47 11.45
CA HIS A 292 5.15 -15.65 11.94
C HIS A 292 6.52 -16.17 11.46
N ARG A 293 6.74 -16.16 10.14
CA ARG A 293 7.98 -16.68 9.55
C ARG A 293 9.13 -15.70 9.82
N THR A 294 10.21 -16.19 10.39
CA THR A 294 11.47 -15.42 10.46
C THR A 294 12.15 -15.47 9.10
N GLU A 295 12.44 -14.30 8.54
CA GLU A 295 13.13 -14.21 7.26
C GLU A 295 14.61 -14.59 7.41
N PRO A 296 15.16 -15.36 6.46
CA PRO A 296 16.58 -15.63 6.45
C PRO A 296 17.35 -14.33 6.27
N ALA A 297 18.55 -14.27 6.84
CA ALA A 297 19.46 -13.17 6.56
C ALA A 297 19.81 -13.17 5.05
N THR A 298 19.67 -12.01 4.41
CA THR A 298 20.13 -11.80 3.04
C THR A 298 21.53 -11.17 3.06
N PRO A 299 22.47 -11.64 2.21
CA PRO A 299 23.84 -11.12 2.14
C PRO A 299 23.93 -9.60 1.98
#